data_AF-A0A9W7AZR6-F1
#
_entry.id   AF-A0A9W7AZR6-F1
#
_cell.length_a   1.000
_cell.length_b   1.000
_cell.length_c   1.000
_cell.angle_alpha   90.00
_cell.angle_beta   90.00
_cell.angle_gamma   90.00
#
_symmetry.space_group_name_H-M   'P 1'
#
loop_
_entity.id
_entity.type
_entity.pdbx_description
1 polymer ?
#
loop_
_entity_poly.entity_id
_entity_poly.type
_entity_poly.pdbx_seq_one_letter_code
_entity_poly.pdbx_strand_id
1 'polypeptide(L)'
;MASFNRRKILHSAALSIPIGLGPPPASATGRATLEQAVDRYLPRIIAGGAAYKGELAKAISSGSSAKLYAVVKEPRAKNKSDNSKNDGGYAERAASAGPFSDARVLNAMDLYASTFSDRSTTPKTKSMKSQVSELRKIVNELDSMSKSGDKFDVKRAKEIYKQGGDAFNNYCYIANEGLNVKMKRLTFL
;
A
#
# COMPACT_ATOMS: atom_id res chain seq x y z
N MET A 1 17.11 -8.97 -80.50
CA MET A 1 17.89 -7.83 -81.02
C MET A 1 17.84 -6.70 -80.02
N ALA A 2 19.00 -6.10 -79.76
CA ALA A 2 19.31 -5.25 -78.62
C ALA A 2 18.71 -3.83 -78.68
N SER A 3 18.52 -3.21 -77.51
CA SER A 3 18.92 -1.81 -77.31
C SER A 3 19.07 -1.50 -75.81
N PHE A 4 20.32 -1.32 -75.40
CA PHE A 4 20.70 -0.65 -74.16
C PHE A 4 20.59 0.87 -74.39
N ASN A 5 20.05 1.63 -73.44
CA ASN A 5 20.48 3.02 -73.30
C ASN A 5 20.57 3.49 -71.84
N ARG A 6 21.74 4.04 -71.53
CA ARG A 6 22.18 4.53 -70.22
C ARG A 6 21.64 5.94 -69.99
N ARG A 7 21.23 6.28 -68.76
CA ARG A 7 21.54 7.59 -68.15
C ARG A 7 21.82 7.45 -66.65
N LYS A 8 23.07 7.73 -66.28
CA LYS A 8 23.48 8.10 -64.92
C LYS A 8 23.02 9.53 -64.66
N ILE A 9 22.42 9.79 -63.51
CA ILE A 9 22.50 11.10 -62.84
C ILE A 9 22.72 10.82 -61.35
N LEU A 10 23.97 11.05 -60.91
CA LEU A 10 24.33 11.34 -59.52
C LEU A 10 23.67 12.66 -59.13
N HIS A 11 23.22 12.83 -57.87
CA HIS A 11 23.44 14.05 -57.06
C HIS A 11 22.81 13.92 -55.66
N SER A 12 23.59 14.41 -54.69
CA SER A 12 23.18 15.00 -53.40
C SER A 12 22.89 14.07 -52.23
N ALA A 13 23.94 13.93 -51.42
CA ALA A 13 23.91 13.54 -50.02
C ALA A 13 23.09 14.54 -49.17
N ALA A 14 22.25 14.03 -48.29
CA ALA A 14 21.77 14.74 -47.12
C ALA A 14 22.11 13.88 -45.89
N LEU A 15 23.23 14.20 -45.24
CA LEU A 15 23.58 13.71 -43.91
C LEU A 15 22.67 14.42 -42.90
N SER A 16 21.54 13.81 -42.57
CA SER A 16 20.74 14.19 -41.41
C SER A 16 21.48 13.71 -40.15
N ILE A 17 22.16 14.62 -39.47
CA ILE A 17 22.73 14.39 -38.14
C ILE A 17 21.55 14.26 -37.16
N PRO A 18 21.33 13.10 -36.50
CA PRO A 18 20.34 13.02 -35.44
C PRO A 18 20.78 13.93 -34.30
N ILE A 19 19.94 14.92 -34.03
CA ILE A 19 19.99 15.78 -32.85
C ILE A 19 20.11 14.88 -31.61
N GLY A 20 21.06 15.24 -30.76
CA GLY A 20 21.54 14.43 -29.66
C GLY A 20 20.44 13.73 -28.87
N LEU A 21 20.55 12.41 -28.83
CA LEU A 21 20.11 11.59 -27.72
C LEU A 21 20.90 12.06 -26.49
N GLY A 22 20.40 13.10 -25.82
CA GLY A 22 20.71 13.27 -24.40
C GLY A 22 20.40 11.95 -23.69
N PRO A 23 21.14 11.61 -22.61
CA PRO A 23 20.79 10.44 -21.82
C PRO A 23 19.29 10.52 -21.52
N PRO A 24 18.53 9.41 -21.68
CA PRO A 24 17.12 9.43 -21.33
C PRO A 24 17.01 10.04 -19.93
N PRO A 25 15.98 10.88 -19.66
CA PRO A 25 15.75 11.34 -18.30
C PRO A 25 15.83 10.10 -17.43
N ALA A 26 16.60 10.18 -16.34
CA ALA A 26 16.80 9.08 -15.43
C ALA A 26 15.44 8.69 -14.84
N SER A 27 14.66 7.92 -15.61
CA SER A 27 13.49 7.20 -15.17
C SER A 27 14.02 6.31 -14.08
N ALA A 28 13.64 6.59 -12.84
CA ALA A 28 14.01 5.81 -11.68
C ALA A 28 13.61 4.35 -11.96
N THR A 29 14.56 3.56 -12.45
CA THR A 29 14.35 2.17 -12.82
C THR A 29 14.00 1.41 -11.55
N GLY A 30 12.72 1.06 -11.40
CA GLY A 30 12.27 0.09 -10.39
C GLY A 30 11.43 0.61 -9.22
N ARG A 31 11.09 1.91 -9.13
CA ARG A 31 10.12 2.39 -8.13
C ARG A 31 8.81 2.79 -8.80
N ALA A 32 7.70 2.40 -8.16
CA ALA A 32 6.40 2.89 -8.57
C ALA A 32 6.42 4.42 -8.50
N THR A 33 6.06 5.10 -9.58
CA THR A 33 5.83 6.56 -9.53
C THR A 33 4.76 6.85 -8.47
N LEU A 34 4.71 8.07 -7.94
CA LEU A 34 3.70 8.45 -6.95
C LEU A 34 2.27 8.10 -7.42
N GLU A 35 1.99 8.31 -8.71
CA GLU A 35 0.73 7.93 -9.38
C GLU A 35 0.49 6.41 -9.32
N GLN A 36 1.48 5.61 -9.71
CA GLN A 36 1.37 4.15 -9.61
C GLN A 36 1.18 3.67 -8.17
N ALA A 37 1.78 4.35 -7.20
CA ALA A 37 1.62 4.03 -5.78
C ALA A 37 0.23 4.42 -5.27
N VAL A 38 -0.33 5.54 -5.73
CA VAL A 38 -1.71 5.93 -5.46
C VAL A 38 -2.65 4.84 -5.97
N ASP A 39 -2.53 4.44 -7.23
CA ASP A 39 -3.43 3.44 -7.82
C ASP A 39 -3.32 2.07 -7.12
N ARG A 40 -2.10 1.68 -6.70
CA ARG A 40 -1.86 0.37 -6.08
C ARG A 40 -2.24 0.29 -4.61
N TYR A 41 -1.95 1.32 -3.83
CA TYR A 41 -1.98 1.25 -2.37
C TYR A 41 -3.14 2.03 -1.76
N LEU A 42 -3.50 3.19 -2.32
CA LEU A 42 -4.55 4.04 -1.75
C LEU A 42 -5.91 3.33 -1.60
N PRO A 43 -6.38 2.52 -2.58
CA PRO A 43 -7.64 1.78 -2.42
C PRO A 43 -7.65 0.86 -1.21
N ARG A 44 -6.51 0.22 -0.89
CA ARG A 44 -6.38 -0.67 0.27
C ARG A 44 -6.39 0.11 1.59
N ILE A 45 -5.72 1.26 1.61
CA ILE A 45 -5.70 2.15 2.78
C ILE A 45 -7.11 2.71 3.03
N ILE A 46 -7.81 3.14 1.99
CA ILE A 46 -9.19 3.65 2.07
C ILE A 46 -10.15 2.56 2.55
N ALA A 47 -10.09 1.36 1.96
CA ALA A 47 -10.88 0.22 2.40
C ALA A 47 -10.56 -0.15 3.86
N GLY A 48 -9.29 -0.11 4.26
CA GLY A 48 -8.85 -0.30 5.64
C GLY A 48 -9.47 0.73 6.59
N GLY A 49 -9.45 2.01 6.24
CA GLY A 49 -10.12 3.05 7.04
C GLY A 49 -11.63 2.82 7.18
N ALA A 50 -12.30 2.37 6.11
CA ALA A 50 -13.72 2.02 6.18
C ALA A 50 -13.98 0.81 7.09
N ALA A 51 -13.16 -0.23 6.99
CA ALA A 51 -13.23 -1.39 7.87
C ALA A 51 -12.95 -1.03 9.34
N TYR A 52 -12.01 -0.13 9.59
CA TYR A 52 -11.69 0.39 10.92
C TYR A 52 -12.90 1.06 11.57
N LYS A 53 -13.58 1.93 10.83
CA LYS A 53 -14.77 2.62 11.34
C LYS A 53 -15.99 1.70 11.45
N GLY A 54 -16.15 0.79 10.49
CA GLY A 54 -17.33 -0.05 10.37
C GLY A 54 -17.21 -1.34 11.17
N GLU A 55 -16.41 -2.27 10.64
CA GLU A 55 -16.34 -3.65 11.10
C GLU A 55 -15.62 -3.77 12.44
N LEU A 56 -14.49 -3.08 12.60
CA LEU A 56 -13.74 -3.12 13.86
C LEU A 56 -14.51 -2.49 15.02
N ALA A 57 -15.13 -1.33 14.80
CA ALA A 57 -15.98 -0.69 15.82
C ALA A 57 -17.15 -1.59 16.25
N LYS A 58 -17.80 -2.27 15.29
CA LYS A 58 -18.88 -3.23 15.56
C LYS A 58 -18.37 -4.45 16.33
N ALA A 59 -17.22 -5.00 15.94
CA ALA A 59 -16.61 -6.14 16.61
C ALA A 59 -16.26 -5.79 18.07
N ILE A 60 -15.61 -4.65 18.30
CA ILE A 60 -15.26 -4.15 19.64
C ILE A 60 -16.52 -3.95 20.50
N SER A 61 -17.54 -3.30 19.95
CA SER A 61 -18.79 -3.03 20.66
C SER A 61 -19.58 -4.30 21.00
N SER A 62 -19.41 -5.36 20.21
CA SER A 62 -20.07 -6.64 20.46
C SER A 62 -19.45 -7.45 21.60
N GLY A 63 -18.20 -7.16 21.98
CA GLY A 63 -17.46 -7.94 22.98
C GLY A 63 -17.14 -9.40 22.59
N SER A 64 -17.38 -9.78 21.32
CA SER A 64 -17.15 -11.13 20.83
C SER A 64 -15.73 -11.29 20.29
N SER A 65 -14.93 -12.13 20.95
CA SER A 65 -13.56 -12.42 20.52
C SER A 65 -13.50 -12.99 19.11
N ALA A 66 -14.46 -13.83 18.70
CA ALA A 66 -14.54 -14.36 17.35
C ALA A 66 -14.76 -13.26 16.28
N LYS A 67 -15.62 -12.28 16.57
CA LYS A 67 -15.83 -11.13 15.67
C LYS A 67 -14.61 -10.23 15.62
N LEU A 68 -13.95 -9.99 16.75
CA LEU A 68 -12.71 -9.21 16.80
C LEU A 68 -11.62 -9.90 15.98
N TYR A 69 -11.41 -11.20 16.20
CA TYR A 69 -10.45 -12.02 15.46
C TYR A 69 -10.72 -11.96 13.95
N ALA A 70 -11.98 -12.14 13.50
CA ALA A 70 -12.31 -12.08 12.08
C ALA A 70 -11.91 -10.76 11.40
N VAL A 71 -11.89 -9.65 12.15
CA VAL A 71 -11.52 -8.33 11.63
C VAL A 71 -10.00 -8.12 11.55
N VAL A 72 -9.27 -8.56 12.58
CA VAL A 72 -7.83 -8.28 12.73
C VAL A 72 -6.92 -9.44 12.31
N LYS A 73 -7.48 -10.61 12.03
CA LYS A 73 -6.73 -11.83 11.71
C LYS A 73 -5.74 -11.62 10.57
N GLU A 74 -4.48 -11.95 10.84
CA GLU A 74 -3.45 -12.03 9.81
C GLU A 74 -3.67 -13.22 8.86
N PRO A 75 -3.26 -13.09 7.59
CA PRO A 75 -3.29 -14.22 6.67
C PRO A 75 -2.42 -15.35 7.19
N ARG A 76 -2.72 -16.59 6.76
CA ARG A 76 -1.85 -17.73 7.06
C ARG A 76 -0.42 -17.46 6.55
N ALA A 77 0.57 -17.95 7.31
CA ALA A 77 1.96 -17.90 6.88
C ALA A 77 2.16 -18.60 5.51
N LYS A 78 3.18 -18.16 4.76
CA LYS A 78 3.56 -18.81 3.51
C LYS A 78 3.95 -20.25 3.79
N ASN A 79 3.40 -21.20 3.04
CA ASN A 79 3.84 -22.60 3.10
C ASN A 79 4.43 -23.05 1.75
N LYS A 80 4.93 -24.28 1.68
CA LYS A 80 5.57 -24.81 0.47
C LYS A 80 4.59 -24.93 -0.71
N SER A 81 3.30 -25.19 -0.47
CA SER A 81 2.29 -25.30 -1.53
C SER A 81 1.89 -23.94 -2.13
N ASP A 82 2.29 -22.83 -1.51
CA ASP A 82 2.15 -21.51 -2.13
C ASP A 82 3.18 -21.28 -3.24
N ASN A 83 4.35 -21.92 -3.18
CA ASN A 83 5.40 -21.73 -4.19
C ASN A 83 5.04 -22.32 -5.56
N SER A 84 4.14 -23.31 -5.60
CA SER A 84 3.66 -23.90 -6.85
C SER A 84 2.56 -23.08 -7.53
N LYS A 85 2.11 -21.98 -6.91
CA LYS A 85 1.09 -21.08 -7.50
C LYS A 85 1.77 -19.96 -8.26
N ASN A 86 1.13 -19.53 -9.35
CA ASN A 86 1.66 -18.50 -10.25
C ASN A 86 1.95 -17.16 -9.53
N ASP A 87 1.24 -16.87 -8.44
CA ASP A 87 1.39 -15.65 -7.64
C ASP A 87 2.11 -15.90 -6.29
N GLY A 88 2.68 -17.10 -6.10
CA GLY A 88 3.29 -17.49 -4.83
C GLY A 88 2.28 -17.58 -3.67
N GLY A 89 1.00 -17.83 -3.96
CA GLY A 89 -0.09 -17.95 -2.98
C GLY A 89 -0.44 -16.62 -2.31
N TYR A 90 -0.13 -15.48 -2.92
CA TYR A 90 -0.40 -14.17 -2.36
C TYR A 90 -1.90 -13.86 -2.30
N ALA A 91 -2.64 -14.08 -3.38
CA ALA A 91 -4.06 -13.76 -3.49
C ALA A 91 -4.89 -14.55 -2.46
N GLU A 92 -4.64 -15.86 -2.33
CA GLU A 92 -5.34 -16.70 -1.35
C GLU A 92 -5.02 -16.31 0.09
N ARG A 93 -3.75 -16.02 0.39
CA ARG A 93 -3.37 -15.55 1.73
C ARG A 93 -4.05 -14.23 2.02
N ALA A 94 -4.00 -13.27 1.10
CA ALA A 94 -4.68 -12.00 1.23
C ALA A 94 -6.21 -12.15 1.36
N ALA A 95 -6.84 -13.16 0.76
CA ALA A 95 -8.26 -13.45 0.92
C ALA A 95 -8.61 -14.00 2.31
N SER A 96 -7.68 -14.72 2.95
CA SER A 96 -7.86 -15.27 4.30
C SER A 96 -7.67 -14.26 5.43
N ALA A 97 -7.17 -13.07 5.10
CA ALA A 97 -6.89 -12.02 6.07
C ALA A 97 -8.15 -11.21 6.40
N GLY A 98 -8.22 -10.74 7.65
CA GLY A 98 -9.23 -9.80 8.09
C GLY A 98 -9.17 -8.47 7.31
N PRO A 99 -10.28 -7.75 7.20
CA PRO A 99 -10.38 -6.47 6.50
C PRO A 99 -9.45 -5.38 7.06
N PHE A 100 -9.02 -5.47 8.32
CA PHE A 100 -8.05 -4.54 8.93
C PHE A 100 -6.79 -5.27 9.44
N SER A 101 -6.26 -6.20 8.64
CA SER A 101 -4.98 -6.87 8.94
C SER A 101 -3.75 -6.07 8.50
N ASP A 102 -2.61 -6.36 9.11
CA ASP A 102 -1.29 -5.85 8.72
C ASP A 102 -0.99 -6.15 7.25
N ALA A 103 -1.15 -7.41 6.82
CA ALA A 103 -0.82 -7.81 5.47
C ALA A 103 -1.62 -7.08 4.38
N ARG A 104 -2.81 -6.58 4.70
CA ARG A 104 -3.68 -5.84 3.78
C ARG A 104 -3.46 -4.34 3.86
N VAL A 105 -3.65 -3.77 5.05
CA VAL A 105 -3.75 -2.33 5.25
C VAL A 105 -2.39 -1.74 5.62
N LEU A 106 -1.77 -2.24 6.69
CA LEU A 106 -0.56 -1.62 7.24
C LEU A 106 0.65 -1.80 6.31
N ASN A 107 0.77 -2.95 5.65
CA ASN A 107 1.77 -3.16 4.61
C ASN A 107 1.55 -2.20 3.41
N ALA A 108 0.31 -1.96 3.00
CA ALA A 108 0.02 -0.96 1.97
C ALA A 108 0.40 0.46 2.42
N MET A 109 0.16 0.80 3.70
CA MET A 109 0.58 2.07 4.28
C MET A 109 2.11 2.23 4.30
N ASP A 110 2.87 1.17 4.60
CA ASP A 110 4.33 1.20 4.57
C ASP A 110 4.91 1.34 3.16
N LEU A 111 4.32 0.61 2.20
CA LEU A 111 4.72 0.70 0.80
C LEU A 111 4.40 2.09 0.24
N TYR A 112 3.24 2.65 0.58
CA TYR A 112 2.90 4.02 0.21
C TYR A 112 3.83 5.04 0.87
N ALA A 113 4.13 4.90 2.16
CA ALA A 113 5.07 5.78 2.87
C ALA A 113 6.48 5.77 2.25
N SER A 114 6.91 4.61 1.74
CA SER A 114 8.22 4.44 1.12
C SER A 114 8.33 5.14 -0.24
N THR A 115 7.22 5.55 -0.85
CA THR A 115 7.24 6.29 -2.13
C THR A 115 7.67 7.75 -1.97
N PHE A 116 7.59 8.30 -0.75
CA PHE A 116 8.05 9.66 -0.42
C PHE A 116 9.55 9.75 -0.08
N SER A 117 10.30 8.68 -0.29
CA SER A 117 11.75 8.65 -0.09
C SER A 117 12.44 8.18 -1.36
N ASP A 118 13.37 8.97 -1.90
CA ASP A 118 14.22 8.57 -3.02
C ASP A 118 15.49 7.87 -2.53
N ARG A 119 16.62 8.59 -2.42
CA ARG A 119 17.91 7.98 -2.04
C ARG A 119 18.11 7.85 -0.52
N SER A 120 17.36 8.62 0.26
CA SER A 120 17.45 8.65 1.72
C SER A 120 16.05 8.76 2.34
N THR A 121 15.87 8.16 3.51
CA THR A 121 14.58 8.20 4.22
C THR A 121 14.27 9.64 4.66
N THR A 122 13.21 10.22 4.09
CA THR A 122 12.78 11.59 4.39
C THR A 122 12.11 11.68 5.78
N PRO A 123 12.11 12.87 6.42
CA PRO A 123 11.36 13.08 7.67
C PRO A 123 9.89 12.70 7.56
N LYS A 124 9.26 12.97 6.40
CA LYS A 124 7.89 12.55 6.07
C LYS A 124 7.74 11.03 6.11
N THR A 125 8.57 10.29 5.37
CA THR A 125 8.52 8.81 5.38
C THR A 125 8.76 8.24 6.78
N LYS A 126 9.70 8.78 7.56
CA LYS A 126 9.92 8.35 8.96
C LYS A 126 8.67 8.55 9.81
N SER A 127 8.05 9.72 9.72
CA SER A 127 6.83 10.05 10.47
C SER A 127 5.67 9.15 10.09
N MET A 128 5.46 8.89 8.80
CA MET A 128 4.45 7.96 8.32
C MET A 128 4.70 6.52 8.83
N LYS A 129 5.93 6.01 8.70
CA LYS A 129 6.29 4.67 9.21
C LYS A 129 6.14 4.55 10.72
N SER A 130 6.38 5.63 11.46
CA SER A 130 6.12 5.68 12.90
C SER A 130 4.64 5.44 13.22
N GLN A 131 3.73 6.06 12.47
CA GLN A 131 2.29 5.84 12.65
C GLN A 131 1.88 4.40 12.27
N VAL A 132 2.46 3.83 11.20
CA VAL A 132 2.21 2.43 10.82
C VAL A 132 2.72 1.47 11.91
N SER A 133 3.87 1.76 12.51
CA SER A 133 4.39 0.97 13.63
C SER A 133 3.47 1.02 14.84
N GLU A 134 2.83 2.15 15.12
CA GLU A 134 1.87 2.27 16.21
C GLU A 134 0.62 1.45 15.93
N LEU A 135 0.07 1.56 14.70
CA LEU A 135 -1.06 0.74 14.26
C LEU A 135 -0.79 -0.76 14.36
N ARG A 136 0.44 -1.22 14.08
CA ARG A 136 0.82 -2.63 14.26
C ARG A 136 0.73 -3.07 15.71
N LYS A 137 1.22 -2.26 16.65
CA LYS A 137 1.11 -2.59 18.08
C LYS A 137 -0.35 -2.75 18.49
N ILE A 138 -1.20 -1.83 18.04
CA ILE A 138 -2.64 -1.87 18.26
C ILE A 138 -3.28 -3.13 17.68
N VAL A 139 -2.99 -3.48 16.42
CA VAL A 139 -3.52 -4.69 15.78
C VAL A 139 -3.06 -5.94 16.52
N ASN A 140 -1.78 -6.01 16.93
CA ASN A 140 -1.25 -7.13 17.70
C ASN A 140 -1.90 -7.24 19.09
N GLU A 141 -2.17 -6.11 19.75
CA GLU A 141 -2.86 -6.09 21.03
C GLU A 141 -4.31 -6.58 20.88
N LEU A 142 -5.04 -6.08 19.88
CA LEU A 142 -6.40 -6.54 19.57
C LEU A 142 -6.45 -8.02 19.17
N ASP A 143 -5.50 -8.50 18.39
CA ASP A 143 -5.38 -9.92 18.04
C ASP A 143 -5.11 -10.78 19.29
N SER A 144 -4.22 -10.31 20.19
CA SER A 144 -3.96 -10.97 21.47
C SER A 144 -5.22 -11.03 22.35
N MET A 145 -5.98 -9.93 22.42
CA MET A 145 -7.27 -9.87 23.12
C MET A 145 -8.30 -10.81 22.50
N SER A 146 -8.30 -10.96 21.17
CA SER A 146 -9.22 -11.87 20.49
C SER A 146 -8.94 -13.36 20.78
N LYS A 147 -7.76 -13.68 21.33
CA LYS A 147 -7.33 -15.04 21.68
C LYS A 147 -7.47 -15.35 23.17
N SER A 148 -7.86 -14.37 24.02
CA SER A 148 -7.89 -14.54 25.48
C SER A 148 -9.15 -15.24 26.03
N GLY A 149 -9.98 -15.85 25.18
CA GLY A 149 -11.22 -16.54 25.55
C GLY A 149 -12.44 -16.02 24.79
N ASP A 150 -13.66 -16.39 25.24
CA ASP A 150 -14.91 -16.08 24.53
C ASP A 150 -15.25 -14.57 24.50
N LYS A 151 -14.79 -13.82 25.49
CA LYS A 151 -14.96 -12.37 25.63
C LYS A 151 -13.63 -11.70 25.95
N PHE A 152 -13.48 -10.47 25.48
CA PHE A 152 -12.34 -9.60 25.79
C PHE A 152 -12.80 -8.37 26.60
N ASP A 153 -11.86 -7.65 27.20
CA ASP A 153 -12.14 -6.39 27.88
C ASP A 153 -12.52 -5.30 26.85
N VAL A 154 -13.82 -5.06 26.72
CA VAL A 154 -14.38 -4.06 25.79
C VAL A 154 -13.92 -2.64 26.12
N LYS A 155 -13.72 -2.31 27.41
CA LYS A 155 -13.27 -0.98 27.81
C LYS A 155 -11.86 -0.75 27.30
N ARG A 156 -10.95 -1.69 27.57
CA ARG A 156 -9.58 -1.64 27.07
C ARG A 156 -9.53 -1.62 25.54
N ALA A 157 -10.33 -2.44 24.86
CA ALA A 157 -10.39 -2.47 23.40
C ALA A 157 -10.86 -1.13 22.80
N LYS A 158 -11.80 -0.43 23.44
CA LYS A 158 -12.24 0.92 23.02
C LYS A 158 -11.15 1.97 23.17
N GLU A 159 -10.31 1.87 24.20
CA GLU A 159 -9.16 2.77 24.37
C GLU A 159 -8.13 2.57 23.27
N ILE A 160 -7.76 1.32 23.01
CA ILE A 160 -6.85 0.93 21.92
C ILE A 160 -7.40 1.37 20.56
N TYR A 161 -8.71 1.23 20.36
CA TYR A 161 -9.40 1.67 19.15
C TYR A 161 -9.31 3.19 18.92
N LYS A 162 -9.39 4.00 19.98
CA LYS A 162 -9.19 5.45 19.85
C LYS A 162 -7.74 5.77 19.47
N GLN A 163 -6.78 5.14 20.16
CA GLN A 163 -5.35 5.33 19.88
C GLN A 163 -5.00 4.97 18.42
N GLY A 164 -5.54 3.86 17.90
CA GLY A 164 -5.33 3.51 16.49
C GLY A 164 -6.05 4.42 15.52
N GLY A 165 -7.22 4.95 15.91
CA GLY A 165 -7.88 6.03 15.22
C GLY A 165 -7.00 7.25 15.00
N ASP A 166 -6.39 7.73 16.09
CA ASP A 166 -5.50 8.88 16.08
C ASP A 166 -4.26 8.62 15.22
N ALA A 167 -3.63 7.44 15.38
CA ALA A 167 -2.48 7.05 14.56
C ALA A 167 -2.82 6.99 13.05
N PHE A 168 -3.99 6.42 12.70
CA PHE A 168 -4.45 6.38 11.31
C PHE A 168 -4.73 7.77 10.73
N ASN A 169 -5.37 8.63 11.53
CA ASN A 169 -5.67 10.01 11.15
C ASN A 169 -4.39 10.83 10.97
N ASN A 170 -3.41 10.67 11.87
CA ASN A 170 -2.10 11.30 11.77
C ASN A 170 -1.34 10.83 10.54
N TYR A 171 -1.38 9.52 10.23
CA TYR A 171 -0.82 8.99 8.99
C TYR A 171 -1.44 9.67 7.77
N CYS A 172 -2.78 9.74 7.71
CA CYS A 172 -3.49 10.37 6.59
C CYS A 172 -3.16 11.87 6.47
N TYR A 173 -3.06 12.57 7.59
CA TYR A 173 -2.67 13.98 7.63
C TYR A 173 -1.28 14.20 7.02
N ILE A 174 -0.27 13.48 7.52
CA ILE A 174 1.11 13.58 7.03
C ILE A 174 1.18 13.23 5.55
N ALA A 175 0.51 12.15 5.15
CA ALA A 175 0.54 11.69 3.78
C ALA A 175 -0.04 12.72 2.80
N ASN A 176 -1.13 13.40 3.18
CA ASN A 176 -1.79 14.44 2.38
C ASN A 176 -1.00 15.74 2.27
N GLU A 177 0.03 15.94 3.11
CA GLU A 177 0.86 17.14 3.07
C GLU A 177 1.55 17.26 1.72
N GLY A 178 1.28 18.35 0.99
CA GLY A 178 1.86 18.63 -0.32
C GLY A 178 1.27 17.84 -1.49
N LEU A 179 0.12 17.17 -1.32
CA LEU A 179 -0.55 16.42 -2.39
C LEU A 179 -1.87 17.06 -2.85
N ASN A 180 -2.13 16.94 -4.16
CA ASN A 180 -3.41 17.32 -4.76
C ASN A 180 -4.52 16.27 -4.49
N VAL A 181 -4.15 14.99 -4.37
CA VAL A 181 -5.05 13.89 -4.01
C VAL A 181 -5.00 13.67 -2.50
N LYS A 182 -6.14 13.77 -1.83
CA LYS A 182 -6.25 13.68 -0.36
C LYS A 182 -6.89 12.35 0.06
N MET A 183 -6.20 11.60 0.91
CA MET A 183 -6.79 10.51 1.69
C MET A 183 -7.81 11.05 2.70
N LYS A 184 -8.95 10.37 2.80
CA LYS A 184 -9.98 10.72 3.78
C LYS A 184 -9.53 10.31 5.18
N ARG A 185 -9.56 11.26 6.11
CA ARG A 185 -9.43 10.99 7.55
C ARG A 185 -10.69 10.29 8.07
N LEU A 186 -10.56 9.54 9.16
CA LEU A 186 -11.69 9.03 9.92
C LEU A 186 -12.36 10.22 10.61
N THR A 187 -13.46 10.70 10.04
CA THR A 187 -14.19 11.92 10.44
C THR A 187 -14.86 11.87 11.84
N PHE A 188 -14.68 10.80 12.62
CA PHE A 188 -15.57 10.45 13.73
C PHE A 188 -14.95 9.46 14.72
N LEU A 189 -13.78 9.79 15.27
CA LEU A 189 -13.28 9.18 16.51
C LEU A 189 -13.16 10.25 17.58
#